data_AF-A0A1Y2E8H7-F1
#
_entry.id   AF-A0A1Y2E8H7-F1
#
_cell.length_a   1.000
_cell.length_b   1.000
_cell.length_c   1.000
_cell.angle_alpha   90.00
_cell.angle_beta   90.00
_cell.angle_gamma   90.00
#
_symmetry.space_group_name_H-M   'P 1'
#
loop_
_entity.id
_entity.type
_entity.pdbx_description
1 polymer ?
#
loop_
_entity_poly.entity_id
_entity_poly.type
_entity_poly.pdbx_seq_one_letter_code
_entity_poly.pdbx_strand_id
1 'polypeptide(L)'
;MLKLFYIFCTLLFSFITYCKILTIEDVLTLTIPNCKVDKDCPSESRGCIYESCFFKYYCRGNECISSTNTTYFHSDIDFSKKKKKKKRVIYEVCSEGALRAKKCKTPACSTNADCFSNYCLNNVCMSNDALPIIKCNNNFYNGTILMKCSKNVFEKCETNEECFSENCTKENYCSDKINNLPKYKKTAFFILKVFLSLCILSLMIYCGIFCCEHCGRKSKEEIYEEEEMYEEQEMYEEEEMNEERKKKEEEEEKEILKKEIIDKKINMNNDKIIEQSNENERINNSTFNNEQTLEELNENKNIIEKVNKLNTNEKIIEIKKIVEDSTENKTLIEKTNKIK
;
A
#
# COMPACT_ATOMS: atom_id res chain seq x y z
N MET A 1 -47.53 -73.53 -45.58
CA MET A 1 -47.49 -72.17 -46.15
C MET A 1 -48.10 -71.14 -45.20
N LEU A 2 -49.41 -71.17 -44.91
CA LEU A 2 -50.08 -70.16 -44.06
C LEU A 2 -49.51 -70.02 -42.63
N LYS A 3 -49.20 -71.13 -41.96
CA LYS A 3 -48.59 -71.12 -40.60
C LYS A 3 -47.19 -70.50 -40.57
N LEU A 4 -46.41 -70.67 -41.64
CA LEU A 4 -45.04 -70.13 -41.75
C LEU A 4 -45.06 -68.62 -42.00
N PHE A 5 -46.04 -68.14 -42.79
CA PHE A 5 -46.30 -66.72 -43.01
C PHE A 5 -46.69 -66.01 -41.70
N TYR A 6 -47.56 -66.61 -40.89
CA TYR A 6 -47.96 -66.03 -39.61
C TYR A 6 -46.78 -65.87 -38.64
N ILE A 7 -45.91 -66.88 -38.53
CA ILE A 7 -44.70 -66.83 -37.70
C ILE A 7 -43.78 -65.69 -38.16
N PHE A 8 -43.55 -65.56 -39.48
CA PHE A 8 -42.72 -64.50 -40.04
C PHE A 8 -43.31 -63.10 -39.77
N CYS A 9 -44.62 -62.92 -39.92
CA CYS A 9 -45.30 -61.66 -39.58
C CYS A 9 -45.19 -61.32 -38.08
N THR A 10 -45.31 -62.31 -37.18
CA THR A 10 -45.14 -62.06 -35.74
C THR A 10 -43.69 -61.70 -35.38
N LEU A 11 -42.70 -62.31 -36.04
CA LEU A 11 -41.29 -61.94 -35.86
C LEU A 11 -41.03 -60.52 -36.38
N LEU A 12 -41.50 -60.16 -37.58
CA LEU A 12 -41.39 -58.80 -38.10
C LEU A 12 -42.10 -57.78 -37.21
N PHE A 13 -43.30 -58.09 -36.71
CA PHE A 13 -44.03 -57.21 -35.80
C PHE A 13 -43.27 -57.02 -34.49
N SER A 14 -42.68 -58.11 -33.94
CA SER A 14 -41.82 -58.01 -32.76
C SER A 14 -40.60 -57.12 -33.00
N PHE A 15 -39.89 -57.29 -34.14
CA PHE A 15 -38.76 -56.45 -34.52
C PHE A 15 -39.15 -54.97 -34.67
N ILE A 16 -40.33 -54.66 -35.21
CA ILE A 16 -40.82 -53.28 -35.34
C ILE A 16 -41.17 -52.70 -33.97
N THR A 17 -41.74 -53.48 -33.06
CA THR A 17 -42.07 -53.03 -31.69
C THR A 17 -40.84 -52.80 -30.80
N TYR A 18 -39.68 -53.38 -31.14
CA TYR A 18 -38.44 -53.17 -30.39
C TYR A 18 -37.65 -51.92 -30.79
N CYS A 19 -38.13 -51.13 -31.76
CA CYS A 19 -37.60 -49.77 -31.96
C CYS A 19 -38.05 -48.88 -30.80
N LYS A 20 -37.33 -48.95 -29.66
CA LYS A 20 -37.54 -48.04 -28.55
C LYS A 20 -37.24 -46.63 -29.04
N ILE A 21 -38.29 -45.81 -29.15
CA ILE A 21 -38.14 -44.36 -29.37
C ILE A 21 -37.55 -43.81 -28.08
N LEU A 22 -36.37 -43.21 -28.17
CA LEU A 22 -35.73 -42.57 -27.04
C LEU A 22 -36.52 -41.32 -26.66
N THR A 23 -37.03 -41.25 -25.43
CA THR A 23 -37.78 -40.08 -24.96
C THR A 23 -36.92 -39.07 -24.21
N ILE A 24 -37.46 -37.88 -23.96
CA ILE A 24 -36.74 -36.85 -23.18
C ILE A 24 -36.54 -37.29 -21.73
N GLU A 25 -37.47 -38.06 -21.17
CA GLU A 25 -37.36 -38.65 -19.83
C GLU A 25 -36.26 -39.73 -19.79
N ASP A 26 -36.17 -40.57 -20.82
CA ASP A 26 -35.05 -41.53 -20.96
C ASP A 26 -33.70 -40.78 -20.99
N VAL A 27 -33.63 -39.64 -21.69
CA VAL A 27 -32.41 -38.80 -21.78
C VAL A 27 -32.08 -38.14 -20.44
N LEU A 28 -33.07 -37.60 -19.73
CA LEU A 28 -32.89 -36.93 -18.44
C LEU A 28 -32.48 -37.91 -17.32
N THR A 29 -32.94 -39.15 -17.39
CA THR A 29 -32.63 -40.21 -16.42
C THR A 29 -31.39 -41.04 -16.80
N LEU A 30 -30.75 -40.71 -17.92
CA LEU A 30 -29.57 -41.42 -18.39
C LEU A 30 -28.43 -41.30 -17.36
N THR A 31 -27.95 -42.45 -16.89
CA THR A 31 -26.76 -42.51 -16.05
C THR A 31 -25.53 -42.32 -16.92
N ILE A 32 -24.62 -41.44 -16.48
CA ILE A 32 -23.42 -41.08 -17.24
C ILE A 32 -22.27 -41.94 -16.70
N PRO A 33 -21.81 -42.96 -17.46
CA PRO A 33 -20.71 -43.81 -17.00
C PRO A 33 -19.38 -43.05 -17.01
N ASN A 34 -18.54 -43.38 -16.04
CA ASN A 34 -17.14 -42.97 -16.01
C ASN A 34 -16.35 -43.75 -17.08
N CYS A 35 -15.29 -43.14 -17.61
CA CYS A 35 -14.45 -43.72 -18.64
C CYS A 35 -12.99 -43.31 -18.47
N LYS A 36 -12.06 -44.09 -19.02
CA LYS A 36 -10.64 -43.72 -19.14
C LYS A 36 -10.26 -43.44 -20.58
N VAL A 37 -10.90 -44.13 -21.53
CA VAL A 37 -10.70 -43.97 -22.97
C VAL A 37 -12.04 -43.98 -23.71
N ASP A 38 -12.07 -43.47 -24.94
CA ASP A 38 -13.31 -43.40 -25.75
C ASP A 38 -14.00 -44.75 -25.95
N LYS A 39 -13.24 -45.85 -25.93
CA LYS A 39 -13.76 -47.22 -26.10
C LYS A 39 -14.59 -47.70 -24.92
N ASP A 40 -14.47 -47.07 -23.76
CA ASP A 40 -15.27 -47.41 -22.57
C ASP A 40 -16.70 -46.87 -22.69
N CYS A 41 -16.95 -45.96 -23.65
CA CYS A 41 -18.23 -45.29 -23.81
C CYS A 41 -19.20 -46.01 -24.75
N PRO A 42 -20.52 -45.94 -24.47
CA PRO A 42 -21.54 -46.46 -25.38
C PRO A 42 -21.46 -45.83 -26.77
N SER A 43 -21.94 -46.54 -27.79
CA SER A 43 -21.91 -46.05 -29.17
C SER A 43 -22.74 -44.79 -29.42
N GLU A 44 -23.70 -44.46 -28.55
CA GLU A 44 -24.42 -43.18 -28.63
C GLU A 44 -23.63 -41.99 -28.09
N SER A 45 -22.51 -42.21 -27.39
CA SER A 45 -21.63 -41.19 -26.83
C SER A 45 -20.67 -40.62 -27.89
N ARG A 46 -20.23 -39.38 -27.70
CA ARG A 46 -19.18 -38.75 -28.50
C ARG A 46 -17.75 -39.09 -28.05
N GLY A 47 -17.60 -39.93 -27.01
CA GLY A 47 -16.31 -40.31 -26.44
C GLY A 47 -16.17 -39.92 -24.98
N CYS A 48 -14.95 -40.08 -24.47
CA CYS A 48 -14.60 -39.85 -23.08
C CYS A 48 -14.07 -38.43 -22.87
N ILE A 49 -14.75 -37.62 -22.06
CA ILE A 49 -14.36 -36.24 -21.77
C ILE A 49 -14.38 -36.04 -20.25
N TYR A 50 -13.24 -35.65 -19.67
CA TYR A 50 -13.07 -35.47 -18.22
C TYR A 50 -13.49 -36.72 -17.41
N GLU A 51 -12.99 -37.89 -17.81
CA GLU A 51 -13.26 -39.19 -17.16
C GLU A 51 -14.75 -39.61 -17.18
N SER A 52 -15.55 -39.03 -18.07
CA SER A 52 -16.98 -39.37 -18.21
C SER A 52 -17.44 -39.37 -19.66
N CYS A 53 -18.36 -40.26 -19.99
CA CYS A 53 -18.87 -40.37 -21.35
C CYS A 53 -19.74 -39.19 -21.72
N PHE A 54 -19.40 -38.50 -22.81
CA PHE A 54 -20.12 -37.30 -23.23
C PHE A 54 -21.25 -37.66 -24.19
N PHE A 55 -22.47 -37.33 -23.81
CA PHE A 55 -23.65 -37.51 -24.63
C PHE A 55 -24.18 -36.16 -25.11
N LYS A 56 -24.78 -36.20 -26.29
CA LYS A 56 -25.46 -35.03 -26.86
C LYS A 56 -26.63 -35.50 -27.68
N TYR A 57 -27.82 -35.13 -27.23
CA TYR A 57 -29.10 -35.46 -27.83
C TYR A 57 -29.83 -34.20 -28.30
N TYR A 58 -30.71 -34.39 -29.27
CA TYR A 58 -31.66 -33.40 -29.74
C TYR A 58 -33.05 -34.00 -29.67
N CYS A 59 -33.97 -33.34 -28.99
CA CYS A 59 -35.33 -33.80 -28.77
C CYS A 59 -36.34 -32.85 -29.40
N ARG A 60 -37.46 -33.39 -29.86
CA ARG A 60 -38.62 -32.65 -30.37
C ARG A 60 -39.87 -33.30 -29.78
N GLY A 61 -40.55 -32.60 -28.89
CA GLY A 61 -41.55 -33.24 -28.03
C GLY A 61 -40.90 -34.39 -27.25
N ASN A 62 -41.47 -35.59 -27.37
CA ASN A 62 -40.95 -36.81 -26.70
C ASN A 62 -40.03 -37.66 -27.60
N GLU A 63 -39.65 -37.20 -28.79
CA GLU A 63 -38.75 -37.95 -29.67
C GLU A 63 -37.33 -37.37 -29.58
N CYS A 64 -36.35 -38.18 -29.21
CA CYS A 64 -34.95 -37.79 -29.10
C CYS A 64 -34.05 -38.56 -30.07
N ILE A 65 -33.04 -37.86 -30.60
CA ILE A 65 -32.00 -38.44 -31.45
C ILE A 65 -30.61 -38.16 -30.88
N SER A 66 -29.74 -39.16 -30.86
CA SER A 66 -28.32 -38.94 -30.54
C SER A 66 -27.64 -38.21 -31.68
N SER A 67 -26.76 -37.27 -31.32
CA SER A 67 -25.92 -36.56 -32.27
C SER A 67 -24.86 -37.44 -32.95
N THR A 68 -24.62 -38.68 -32.50
CA THR A 68 -23.77 -39.64 -33.23
C THR A 68 -24.54 -40.31 -34.37
N ASN A 69 -25.87 -40.32 -34.29
CA ASN A 69 -26.78 -40.83 -35.32
C ASN A 69 -27.10 -39.78 -36.41
N THR A 70 -26.44 -38.62 -36.40
CA THR A 70 -26.68 -37.52 -37.36
C THR A 70 -25.50 -37.34 -38.32
N THR A 71 -25.74 -36.81 -39.52
CA THR A 71 -24.75 -36.76 -40.62
C THR A 71 -23.64 -35.75 -40.41
N TYR A 72 -23.76 -34.90 -39.39
CA TYR A 72 -22.95 -33.71 -39.25
C TYR A 72 -22.20 -33.72 -37.93
N PHE A 73 -21.00 -34.31 -37.96
CA PHE A 73 -19.93 -33.79 -37.15
C PHE A 73 -19.47 -32.49 -37.82
N HIS A 74 -19.74 -31.37 -37.15
CA HIS A 74 -19.11 -30.10 -37.47
C HIS A 74 -17.63 -30.22 -37.09
N SER A 75 -16.88 -30.91 -37.95
CA SER A 75 -15.42 -30.86 -37.96
C SER A 75 -15.04 -30.65 -39.40
N ASP A 76 -14.50 -29.46 -39.68
CA ASP A 76 -13.78 -29.09 -40.90
C ASP A 76 -12.51 -29.96 -41.14
N ILE A 77 -12.51 -31.21 -40.69
CA ILE A 77 -11.37 -32.11 -40.64
C ILE A 77 -11.87 -33.52 -40.92
N ASP A 78 -12.24 -33.82 -42.16
CA ASP A 78 -11.64 -34.94 -42.91
C ASP A 78 -12.23 -35.00 -44.34
N PHE A 79 -11.53 -34.37 -45.28
CA PHE A 79 -11.94 -34.26 -46.69
C PHE A 79 -11.67 -35.53 -47.52
N SER A 80 -11.15 -36.61 -46.95
CA SER A 80 -10.44 -37.61 -47.75
C SER A 80 -11.23 -38.87 -48.15
N LYS A 81 -12.42 -39.15 -47.60
CA LYS A 81 -13.15 -40.40 -47.93
C LYS A 81 -14.60 -40.16 -48.30
N LYS A 82 -14.87 -40.18 -49.62
CA LYS A 82 -16.20 -40.23 -50.27
C LYS A 82 -16.99 -41.50 -49.91
N LYS A 83 -17.29 -41.73 -48.64
CA LYS A 83 -18.31 -42.71 -48.26
C LYS A 83 -19.68 -42.06 -48.46
N LYS A 84 -20.56 -42.74 -49.22
CA LYS A 84 -21.97 -42.32 -49.45
C LYS A 84 -22.59 -41.92 -48.10
N LYS A 85 -22.77 -40.61 -47.89
CA LYS A 85 -23.39 -40.08 -46.67
C LYS A 85 -24.83 -40.60 -46.63
N LYS A 86 -25.14 -41.53 -45.72
CA LYS A 86 -26.53 -41.92 -45.44
C LYS A 86 -27.29 -40.62 -45.11
N LYS A 87 -28.41 -40.36 -45.78
CA LYS A 87 -29.25 -39.18 -45.52
C LYS A 87 -29.73 -39.28 -44.06
N ARG A 88 -29.26 -38.39 -43.18
CA ARG A 88 -29.71 -38.30 -41.78
C ARG A 88 -30.39 -36.95 -41.59
N VAL A 89 -31.32 -36.88 -40.64
CA VAL A 89 -32.12 -35.69 -40.33
C VAL A 89 -31.23 -34.53 -39.85
N ILE A 90 -31.61 -33.30 -40.20
CA ILE A 90 -30.92 -32.04 -39.87
C ILE A 90 -31.56 -31.44 -38.61
N TYR A 91 -30.83 -31.40 -37.49
CA TYR A 91 -31.32 -30.81 -36.23
C TYR A 91 -30.88 -29.34 -36.03
N GLU A 92 -30.04 -28.82 -36.92
CA GLU A 92 -29.65 -27.41 -36.93
C GLU A 92 -30.80 -26.60 -37.53
N VAL A 93 -31.14 -25.48 -36.90
CA VAL A 93 -32.23 -24.60 -37.32
C VAL A 93 -31.78 -23.15 -37.36
N CYS A 94 -32.43 -22.32 -38.17
CA CYS A 94 -32.26 -20.87 -38.19
C CYS A 94 -33.55 -20.16 -37.83
N SER A 95 -33.44 -18.99 -37.20
CA SER A 95 -34.52 -18.02 -37.15
C SER A 95 -34.53 -17.17 -38.44
N GLU A 96 -35.67 -16.58 -38.79
CA GLU A 96 -35.75 -15.73 -39.98
C GLU A 96 -34.78 -14.54 -39.92
N GLY A 97 -34.67 -13.90 -38.75
CA GLY A 97 -33.75 -12.78 -38.53
C GLY A 97 -32.29 -13.19 -38.74
N ALA A 98 -31.88 -14.33 -38.17
CA ALA A 98 -30.52 -14.84 -38.31
C ALA A 98 -30.18 -15.26 -39.75
N LEU A 99 -31.15 -15.83 -40.48
CA LEU A 99 -31.01 -16.17 -41.89
C LEU A 99 -30.84 -14.92 -42.76
N ARG A 100 -31.71 -13.91 -42.60
CA ARG A 100 -31.63 -12.63 -43.34
C ARG A 100 -30.31 -11.90 -43.06
N ALA A 101 -29.84 -11.92 -41.82
CA ALA A 101 -28.56 -11.35 -41.41
C ALA A 101 -27.33 -12.19 -41.80
N LYS A 102 -27.51 -13.34 -42.46
CA LYS A 102 -26.45 -14.30 -42.83
C LYS A 102 -25.60 -14.79 -41.64
N LYS A 103 -26.18 -14.79 -40.43
CA LYS A 103 -25.54 -15.26 -39.19
C LYS A 103 -25.78 -16.74 -38.91
N CYS A 104 -26.73 -17.35 -39.62
CA CYS A 104 -27.07 -18.76 -39.51
C CYS A 104 -27.01 -19.47 -40.87
N LYS A 105 -26.54 -20.72 -40.86
CA LYS A 105 -26.57 -21.64 -42.01
C LYS A 105 -26.84 -23.04 -41.48
N THR A 106 -27.64 -23.81 -42.22
CA THR A 106 -27.84 -25.24 -41.99
C THR A 106 -27.38 -26.02 -43.23
N PRO A 107 -27.20 -27.35 -43.14
CA PRO A 107 -27.20 -28.21 -44.30
C PRO A 107 -28.46 -27.98 -45.16
N ALA A 108 -28.33 -28.17 -46.46
CA ALA A 108 -29.43 -27.99 -47.39
C ALA A 108 -30.52 -29.06 -47.17
N CYS A 109 -31.74 -28.64 -46.87
CA CYS A 109 -32.93 -29.50 -46.84
C CYS A 109 -33.65 -29.45 -48.20
N SER A 110 -34.27 -30.55 -48.62
CA SER A 110 -35.12 -30.58 -49.82
C SER A 110 -36.60 -30.64 -49.47
N THR A 111 -36.93 -31.22 -48.31
CA THR A 111 -38.29 -31.41 -47.81
C THR A 111 -38.34 -31.11 -46.30
N ASN A 112 -39.53 -30.85 -45.76
CA ASN A 112 -39.72 -30.66 -44.32
C ASN A 112 -39.20 -31.86 -43.50
N ALA A 113 -39.36 -33.08 -44.02
CA ALA A 113 -38.89 -34.30 -43.37
C ALA A 113 -37.35 -34.43 -43.28
N ASP A 114 -36.61 -33.64 -44.05
CA ASP A 114 -35.15 -33.58 -43.91
C ASP A 114 -34.74 -32.80 -42.64
N CYS A 115 -35.61 -31.93 -42.14
CA CYS A 115 -35.40 -31.11 -40.94
C CYS A 115 -36.05 -31.77 -39.72
N PHE A 116 -35.33 -31.82 -38.60
CA PHE A 116 -35.88 -32.31 -37.35
C PHE A 116 -37.03 -31.43 -36.87
N SER A 117 -36.95 -30.10 -37.07
CA SER A 117 -38.04 -29.15 -36.80
C SER A 117 -39.28 -29.33 -37.68
N ASN A 118 -39.22 -30.22 -38.68
CA ASN A 118 -40.23 -30.42 -39.72
C ASN A 118 -40.55 -29.14 -40.51
N TYR A 119 -39.56 -28.24 -40.65
CA TYR A 119 -39.75 -26.99 -41.37
C TYR A 119 -38.52 -26.63 -42.22
N CYS A 120 -38.65 -26.83 -43.53
CA CYS A 120 -37.65 -26.50 -44.53
C CYS A 120 -38.14 -25.31 -45.37
N LEU A 121 -37.38 -24.21 -45.36
CA LEU A 121 -37.69 -23.03 -46.16
C LEU A 121 -36.44 -22.59 -46.91
N ASN A 122 -36.54 -22.45 -48.24
CA ASN A 122 -35.42 -22.02 -49.10
C ASN A 122 -34.14 -22.86 -48.91
N ASN A 123 -34.30 -24.18 -48.77
CA ASN A 123 -33.24 -25.14 -48.48
C ASN A 123 -32.56 -24.96 -47.10
N VAL A 124 -33.17 -24.24 -46.17
CA VAL A 124 -32.67 -24.06 -44.80
C VAL A 124 -33.68 -24.62 -43.81
N CYS A 125 -33.20 -25.34 -42.80
CA CYS A 125 -34.06 -25.78 -41.72
C CYS A 125 -34.34 -24.60 -40.79
N MET A 126 -35.61 -24.31 -40.56
CA MET A 126 -36.05 -23.17 -39.78
C MET A 126 -36.55 -23.61 -38.41
N SER A 127 -36.46 -22.72 -37.42
CA SER A 127 -37.06 -22.92 -36.09
C SER A 127 -38.58 -23.07 -36.23
N ASN A 128 -39.19 -23.91 -35.39
CA ASN A 128 -40.62 -24.17 -35.41
C ASN A 128 -41.17 -24.03 -33.98
N ASP A 129 -41.89 -22.93 -33.71
CA ASP A 129 -42.44 -22.61 -32.40
C ASP A 129 -43.36 -23.73 -31.84
N ALA A 130 -44.04 -24.48 -32.71
CA ALA A 130 -44.91 -25.58 -32.30
C ALA A 130 -44.13 -26.85 -31.91
N LEU A 131 -42.91 -27.00 -32.42
CA LEU A 131 -42.05 -28.17 -32.25
C LEU A 131 -40.59 -27.74 -32.04
N PRO A 132 -40.28 -27.02 -30.95
CA PRO A 132 -38.94 -26.52 -30.71
C PRO A 132 -37.98 -27.68 -30.48
N ILE A 133 -36.76 -27.55 -30.98
CA ILE A 133 -35.70 -28.52 -30.74
C ILE A 133 -35.08 -28.24 -29.37
N ILE A 134 -35.15 -29.23 -28.50
CA ILE A 134 -34.50 -29.23 -27.19
C ILE A 134 -33.14 -29.90 -27.31
N LYS A 135 -32.07 -29.19 -26.97
CA LYS A 135 -30.71 -29.73 -26.91
C LYS A 135 -30.46 -30.25 -25.50
N CYS A 136 -30.02 -31.51 -25.42
CA CYS A 136 -29.60 -32.13 -24.17
C CYS A 136 -28.13 -32.51 -24.22
N ASN A 137 -27.34 -32.19 -23.19
CA ASN A 137 -25.99 -32.69 -23.04
C ASN A 137 -25.57 -32.82 -21.57
N ASN A 138 -24.42 -33.45 -21.36
CA ASN A 138 -23.79 -33.48 -20.05
C ASN A 138 -23.46 -32.05 -19.60
N ASN A 139 -23.85 -31.73 -18.37
CA ASN A 139 -23.50 -30.50 -17.68
C ASN A 139 -22.96 -30.83 -16.28
N PHE A 140 -21.96 -30.07 -15.84
CA PHE A 140 -21.38 -30.22 -14.51
C PHE A 140 -22.09 -29.27 -13.54
N TYR A 141 -22.75 -29.85 -12.53
CA TYR A 141 -23.42 -29.10 -11.48
C TYR A 141 -22.98 -29.62 -10.11
N ASN A 142 -22.29 -28.79 -9.32
CA ASN A 142 -21.78 -29.12 -7.98
C ASN A 142 -21.00 -30.44 -7.92
N GLY A 143 -20.12 -30.68 -8.90
CA GLY A 143 -19.31 -31.91 -8.96
C GLY A 143 -20.05 -33.16 -9.45
N THR A 144 -21.36 -33.06 -9.71
CA THR A 144 -22.15 -34.14 -10.32
C THR A 144 -22.39 -33.83 -11.80
N ILE A 145 -22.23 -34.84 -12.65
CA ILE A 145 -22.57 -34.73 -14.07
C ILE A 145 -24.03 -35.12 -14.24
N LEU A 146 -24.82 -34.19 -14.76
CA LEU A 146 -26.25 -34.37 -15.02
C LEU A 146 -26.56 -34.02 -16.46
N MET A 147 -27.62 -34.59 -17.01
CA MET A 147 -28.12 -34.19 -18.32
C MET A 147 -28.86 -32.85 -18.17
N LYS A 148 -28.42 -31.80 -18.88
CA LYS A 148 -29.14 -30.53 -18.99
C LYS A 148 -29.82 -30.47 -20.35
N CYS A 149 -31.14 -30.23 -20.34
CA CYS A 149 -31.95 -30.07 -21.54
C CYS A 149 -32.55 -28.65 -21.58
N SER A 150 -32.39 -27.95 -22.71
CA SER A 150 -32.95 -26.60 -22.93
C SER A 150 -33.10 -26.34 -24.43
N LYS A 151 -33.82 -25.29 -24.83
CA LYS A 151 -34.03 -24.95 -26.24
C LYS A 151 -32.71 -24.75 -26.97
N ASN A 152 -32.65 -25.26 -28.19
CA ASN A 152 -31.47 -25.19 -29.04
C ASN A 152 -31.24 -23.75 -29.55
N VAL A 153 -30.07 -23.52 -30.14
CA VAL A 153 -29.72 -22.25 -30.77
C VAL A 153 -30.74 -21.88 -31.85
N PHE A 154 -31.09 -20.58 -31.92
CA PHE A 154 -32.09 -19.98 -32.80
C PHE A 154 -33.55 -20.44 -32.60
N GLU A 155 -33.84 -21.22 -31.56
CA GLU A 155 -35.22 -21.44 -31.12
C GLU A 155 -35.76 -20.22 -30.36
N LYS A 156 -37.09 -20.02 -30.40
CA LYS A 156 -37.73 -18.89 -29.74
C LYS A 156 -37.73 -19.03 -28.21
N CYS A 157 -37.47 -17.96 -27.48
CA CYS A 157 -37.37 -17.93 -26.02
C CYS A 157 -38.00 -16.67 -25.43
N GLU A 158 -38.40 -16.72 -24.17
CA GLU A 158 -38.84 -15.55 -23.40
C GLU A 158 -37.81 -15.18 -22.33
N THR A 159 -37.13 -16.19 -21.78
CA THR A 159 -36.15 -16.07 -20.71
C THR A 159 -34.81 -16.69 -21.08
N ASN A 160 -33.74 -16.29 -20.40
CA ASN A 160 -32.40 -16.81 -20.68
C ASN A 160 -32.30 -18.30 -20.34
N GLU A 161 -33.00 -18.72 -19.29
CA GLU A 161 -32.99 -20.07 -18.72
C GLU A 161 -33.60 -21.11 -19.66
N GLU A 162 -34.51 -20.70 -20.56
CA GLU A 162 -35.05 -21.57 -21.61
C GLU A 162 -33.99 -21.99 -22.63
N CYS A 163 -32.95 -21.19 -22.82
CA CYS A 163 -31.92 -21.42 -23.82
C CYS A 163 -30.79 -22.28 -23.28
N PHE A 164 -30.32 -23.22 -24.09
CA PHE A 164 -29.16 -24.01 -23.76
C PHE A 164 -27.90 -23.15 -23.53
N SER A 165 -27.79 -22.03 -24.25
CA SER A 165 -26.71 -21.04 -24.12
C SER A 165 -26.85 -20.10 -22.92
N GLU A 166 -27.95 -20.19 -22.15
CA GLU A 166 -28.33 -19.25 -21.09
C GLU A 166 -28.40 -17.80 -21.60
N ASN A 167 -28.88 -17.65 -22.84
CA ASN A 167 -28.88 -16.38 -23.55
C ASN A 167 -30.05 -16.29 -24.53
N CYS A 168 -31.11 -15.60 -24.11
CA CYS A 168 -32.20 -15.19 -24.96
C CYS A 168 -31.90 -13.79 -25.50
N THR A 169 -31.81 -13.68 -26.83
CA THR A 169 -31.53 -12.40 -27.50
C THR A 169 -32.71 -11.45 -27.38
N LYS A 170 -32.49 -10.16 -27.64
CA LYS A 170 -33.56 -9.14 -27.69
C LYS A 170 -34.64 -9.42 -28.74
N GLU A 171 -34.33 -10.29 -29.71
CA GLU A 171 -35.27 -10.74 -30.75
C GLU A 171 -36.08 -11.97 -30.31
N ASN A 172 -35.96 -12.39 -29.04
CA ASN A 172 -36.63 -13.55 -28.46
C ASN A 172 -36.20 -14.89 -29.10
N TYR A 173 -34.91 -15.02 -29.42
CA TYR A 173 -34.31 -16.27 -29.90
C TYR A 173 -33.07 -16.65 -29.11
N CYS A 174 -32.83 -17.94 -28.91
CA CYS A 174 -31.64 -18.46 -28.24
C CYS A 174 -30.38 -18.17 -29.04
N SER A 175 -29.36 -17.59 -28.39
CA SER A 175 -28.10 -17.26 -29.03
C SER A 175 -27.19 -18.47 -29.21
N ASP A 176 -26.38 -18.46 -30.26
CA ASP A 176 -25.24 -19.35 -30.48
C ASP A 176 -24.06 -19.03 -29.54
N LYS A 177 -23.99 -17.78 -29.07
CA LYS A 177 -23.03 -17.31 -28.09
C LYS A 177 -23.46 -17.79 -26.72
N ILE A 178 -22.72 -18.76 -26.21
CA ILE A 178 -22.85 -19.19 -24.82
C ILE A 178 -22.41 -18.02 -23.94
N ASN A 179 -23.29 -17.56 -23.04
CA ASN A 179 -22.96 -16.53 -22.05
C ASN A 179 -21.95 -17.02 -20.98
N ASN A 180 -21.29 -18.15 -21.23
CA ASN A 180 -20.23 -18.71 -20.39
C ASN A 180 -18.98 -17.83 -20.31
N LEU A 181 -18.89 -16.75 -21.11
CA LEU A 181 -17.92 -15.69 -20.84
C LEU A 181 -18.44 -14.77 -19.72
N PRO A 182 -17.76 -14.73 -18.57
CA PRO A 182 -18.14 -15.53 -17.43
C PRO A 182 -18.62 -14.64 -16.25
N LYS A 183 -19.59 -15.08 -15.43
CA LYS A 183 -19.75 -14.57 -14.04
C LYS A 183 -18.40 -14.52 -13.33
N TYR A 184 -17.56 -15.52 -13.60
CA TYR A 184 -16.16 -15.65 -13.24
C TYR A 184 -15.23 -14.52 -13.72
N LYS A 185 -15.43 -13.82 -14.86
CA LYS A 185 -14.63 -12.60 -15.15
C LYS A 185 -14.99 -11.49 -14.19
N LYS A 186 -16.29 -11.27 -13.93
CA LYS A 186 -16.69 -10.24 -12.95
C LYS A 186 -16.13 -10.58 -11.56
N THR A 187 -16.25 -11.83 -11.13
CA THR A 187 -15.69 -12.30 -9.85
C THR A 187 -14.16 -12.22 -9.85
N ALA A 188 -13.46 -12.64 -10.90
CA ALA A 188 -12.00 -12.57 -10.98
C ALA A 188 -11.49 -11.12 -11.02
N PHE A 189 -12.15 -10.23 -11.77
CA PHE A 189 -11.84 -8.79 -11.75
C PHE A 189 -12.09 -8.18 -10.37
N PHE A 190 -13.15 -8.60 -9.67
CA PHE A 190 -13.41 -8.16 -8.30
C PHE A 190 -12.30 -8.64 -7.35
N ILE A 191 -11.93 -9.92 -7.39
CA ILE A 191 -10.83 -10.48 -6.58
C ILE A 191 -9.50 -9.77 -6.89
N LEU A 192 -9.19 -9.55 -8.17
CA LEU A 192 -7.98 -8.84 -8.59
C LEU A 192 -7.94 -7.40 -8.05
N LYS A 193 -9.08 -6.69 -8.07
CA LYS A 193 -9.18 -5.34 -7.49
C LYS A 193 -8.97 -5.34 -5.98
N VAL A 194 -9.54 -6.30 -5.26
CA VAL A 194 -9.33 -6.45 -3.81
C VAL A 194 -7.85 -6.71 -3.52
N PHE A 195 -7.21 -7.59 -4.28
CA PHE A 195 -5.79 -7.89 -4.14
C PHE A 195 -4.91 -6.66 -4.40
N LEU A 196 -5.15 -5.92 -5.49
CA LEU A 196 -4.42 -4.69 -5.80
C LEU A 196 -4.60 -3.63 -4.70
N SER A 197 -5.80 -3.50 -4.14
CA SER A 197 -6.05 -2.60 -3.01
C SER A 197 -5.24 -2.97 -1.78
N LEU A 198 -5.11 -4.26 -1.45
CA LEU A 198 -4.29 -4.74 -0.34
C LEU A 198 -2.79 -4.51 -0.60
N CYS A 199 -2.31 -4.68 -1.83
CA CYS A 199 -0.94 -4.36 -2.21
C CYS A 199 -0.63 -2.86 -2.05
N ILE A 200 -1.55 -1.97 -2.45
CA ILE A 200 -1.36 -0.53 -2.27
C ILE A 200 -1.35 -0.16 -0.78
N LEU A 201 -2.27 -0.71 0.02
CA LEU A 201 -2.31 -0.46 1.47
C LEU A 201 -1.03 -0.94 2.16
N SER A 202 -0.52 -2.12 1.83
CA SER A 202 0.74 -2.62 2.38
C SER A 202 1.94 -1.77 1.96
N LEU A 203 1.99 -1.28 0.72
CA LEU A 203 3.01 -0.32 0.28
C LEU A 203 2.93 0.99 1.05
N MET A 204 1.73 1.53 1.30
CA MET A 204 1.56 2.75 2.09
C MET A 204 2.01 2.56 3.54
N ILE A 205 1.72 1.42 4.16
CA ILE A 205 2.19 1.07 5.50
C ILE A 205 3.72 0.95 5.50
N TYR A 206 4.29 0.25 4.51
CA TYR A 206 5.74 0.10 4.37
C TYR A 206 6.44 1.46 4.20
N CYS A 207 5.92 2.31 3.32
CA CYS A 207 6.41 3.68 3.14
C CYS A 207 6.25 4.50 4.43
N GLY A 208 5.15 4.34 5.16
CA GLY A 208 4.94 5.01 6.45
C GLY A 208 5.99 4.61 7.48
N ILE A 209 6.25 3.31 7.65
CA ILE A 209 7.28 2.79 8.56
C ILE A 209 8.66 3.30 8.13
N PHE A 210 9.00 3.18 6.84
CA PHE A 210 10.30 3.60 6.31
C PHE A 210 10.53 5.11 6.45
N CYS A 211 9.52 5.94 6.16
CA CYS A 211 9.58 7.38 6.36
C CYS A 211 9.66 7.75 7.85
N CYS A 212 8.97 7.04 8.75
CA CYS A 212 9.10 7.27 10.19
C CYS A 212 10.49 6.93 10.72
N GLU A 213 11.12 5.84 10.24
CA GLU A 213 12.49 5.47 10.62
C GLU A 213 13.55 6.44 10.06
N HIS A 214 13.33 6.99 8.85
CA HIS A 214 14.28 7.91 8.23
C HIS A 214 14.10 9.39 8.59
N CYS A 215 12.87 9.86 8.84
CA CYS A 215 12.64 11.25 9.25
C CYS A 215 12.88 11.48 10.77
N GLY A 216 12.98 10.41 11.57
CA GLY A 216 13.27 10.48 13.00
C GLY A 216 14.76 10.34 13.37
N ARG A 217 15.61 9.90 12.44
CA ARG A 217 17.06 9.94 12.64
C ARG A 217 17.57 11.30 12.13
N LYS A 218 17.73 12.27 13.05
CA LYS A 218 18.80 13.26 12.87
C LYS A 218 20.07 12.51 12.45
N SER A 219 20.79 12.99 11.45
CA SER A 219 22.06 12.35 11.07
C SER A 219 22.92 12.31 12.34
N LYS A 220 23.57 11.18 12.63
CA LYS A 220 24.55 11.15 13.72
C LYS A 220 25.65 12.20 13.49
N GLU A 221 25.86 12.57 12.24
CA GLU A 221 26.76 13.64 11.78
C GLU A 221 26.40 15.01 12.37
N GLU A 222 25.12 15.41 12.45
CA GLU A 222 24.73 16.67 13.12
C GLU A 222 24.95 16.62 14.63
N ILE A 223 24.90 15.44 15.26
CA ILE A 223 25.17 15.29 16.70
C ILE A 223 26.68 15.35 16.97
N TYR A 224 27.51 14.78 16.09
CA TYR A 224 28.97 14.86 16.21
C TYR A 224 29.51 16.26 15.94
N GLU A 225 28.94 16.99 14.97
CA GLU A 225 29.33 18.40 14.71
C GLU A 225 28.93 19.33 15.88
N GLU A 226 27.82 19.05 16.57
CA GLU A 226 27.41 19.82 17.74
C GLU A 226 28.34 19.52 18.94
N GLU A 227 28.73 18.25 19.16
CA GLU A 227 29.69 17.86 20.21
C GLU A 227 31.10 18.43 19.97
N GLU A 228 31.64 18.40 18.74
CA GLU A 228 32.95 19.00 18.43
C GLU A 228 32.95 20.52 18.65
N MET A 229 31.85 21.21 18.36
CA MET A 229 31.73 22.65 18.58
C MET A 229 31.74 23.01 20.07
N TYR A 230 31.12 22.19 20.92
CA TYR A 230 31.17 22.40 22.37
C TYR A 230 32.57 22.13 22.96
N GLU A 231 33.26 21.07 22.50
CA GLU A 231 34.62 20.78 22.96
C GLU A 231 35.62 21.88 22.54
N GLU A 232 35.49 22.44 21.33
CA GLU A 232 36.33 23.55 20.87
C GLU A 232 36.06 24.82 21.68
N GLN A 233 34.79 25.09 22.03
CA GLN A 233 34.42 26.23 22.87
C GLN A 233 34.94 26.12 24.31
N GLU A 234 34.85 24.94 24.93
CA GLU A 234 35.43 24.72 26.27
C GLU A 234 36.95 24.93 26.29
N MET A 235 37.65 24.53 25.22
CA MET A 235 39.09 24.73 25.09
C MET A 235 39.45 26.22 25.02
N TYR A 236 38.69 27.01 24.26
CA TYR A 236 38.91 28.47 24.18
C TYR A 236 38.64 29.16 25.52
N GLU A 237 37.58 28.78 26.24
CA GLU A 237 37.27 29.33 27.57
C GLU A 237 38.37 28.99 28.59
N GLU A 238 38.97 27.79 28.53
CA GLU A 238 40.07 27.41 29.39
C GLU A 238 41.37 28.17 29.06
N GLU A 239 41.67 28.41 27.78
CA GLU A 239 42.79 29.24 27.36
C GLU A 239 42.65 30.69 27.85
N GLU A 240 41.46 31.28 27.73
CA GLU A 240 41.19 32.65 28.18
C GLU A 240 41.36 32.77 29.71
N MET A 241 40.81 31.82 30.48
CA MET A 241 41.00 31.77 31.93
C MET A 241 42.46 31.62 32.34
N ASN A 242 43.25 30.85 31.61
CA ASN A 242 44.68 30.68 31.88
C ASN A 242 45.48 31.94 31.54
N GLU A 243 45.11 32.67 30.48
CA GLU A 243 45.74 33.94 30.12
C GLU A 243 45.43 35.03 31.17
N GLU A 244 44.20 35.09 31.67
CA GLU A 244 43.85 35.97 32.78
C GLU A 244 44.62 35.65 34.06
N ARG A 245 44.82 34.35 34.37
CA ARG A 245 45.59 33.92 35.55
C ARG A 245 47.04 34.37 35.45
N LYS A 246 47.69 34.22 34.29
CA LYS A 246 49.05 34.72 34.05
C LYS A 246 49.17 36.24 34.21
N LYS A 247 48.18 36.99 33.70
CA LYS A 247 48.16 38.46 33.87
C LYS A 247 48.08 38.86 35.34
N LYS A 248 47.28 38.16 36.14
CA LYS A 248 47.19 38.37 37.60
C LYS A 248 48.51 38.03 38.30
N GLU A 249 49.16 36.92 37.95
CA GLU A 249 50.46 36.54 38.49
C GLU A 249 51.55 37.58 38.17
N GLU A 250 51.61 38.08 36.92
CA GLU A 250 52.52 39.16 36.54
C GLU A 250 52.25 40.48 37.28
N GLU A 251 50.98 40.78 37.56
CA GLU A 251 50.59 41.98 38.30
C GLU A 251 50.97 41.86 39.78
N GLU A 252 50.78 40.69 40.39
CA GLU A 252 51.24 40.38 41.74
C GLU A 252 52.77 40.45 41.86
N GLU A 253 53.53 39.91 40.90
CA GLU A 253 54.99 40.04 40.88
C GLU A 253 55.45 41.49 40.78
N LYS A 254 54.78 42.32 39.96
CA LYS A 254 55.07 43.76 39.86
C LYS A 254 54.77 44.49 41.18
N GLU A 255 53.70 44.12 41.88
CA GLU A 255 53.35 44.64 43.21
C GLU A 255 54.41 44.25 44.26
N ILE A 256 54.86 42.99 44.26
CA ILE A 256 55.94 42.51 45.14
C ILE A 256 57.23 43.28 44.87
N LEU A 257 57.62 43.43 43.61
CA LEU A 257 58.83 44.17 43.24
C LEU A 257 58.76 45.65 43.64
N LYS A 258 57.59 46.29 43.49
CA LYS A 258 57.38 47.66 43.98
C LYS A 258 57.59 47.76 45.49
N LYS A 259 57.07 46.81 46.27
CA LYS A 259 57.26 46.77 47.73
C LYS A 259 58.74 46.63 48.10
N GLU A 260 59.47 45.72 47.44
CA GLU A 260 60.92 45.59 47.67
C GLU A 260 61.71 46.86 47.33
N ILE A 261 61.35 47.57 46.26
CA ILE A 261 61.97 48.85 45.90
C ILE A 261 61.67 49.92 46.96
N ILE A 262 60.44 49.96 47.49
CA ILE A 262 60.05 50.87 48.57
C ILE A 262 60.84 50.56 49.85
N ASP A 263 60.92 49.29 50.24
CA ASP A 263 61.65 48.87 51.44
C ASP A 263 63.15 49.20 51.34
N LYS A 264 63.76 49.01 50.15
CA LYS A 264 65.13 49.45 49.88
C LYS A 264 65.29 50.97 49.99
N LYS A 265 64.33 51.76 49.48
CA LYS A 265 64.36 53.22 49.63
C LYS A 265 64.18 53.68 51.07
N ILE A 266 63.33 53.00 51.85
CA ILE A 266 63.15 53.27 53.28
C ILE A 266 64.45 52.96 54.03
N ASN A 267 65.10 51.83 53.75
CA ASN A 267 66.39 51.50 54.36
C ASN A 267 67.48 52.50 53.98
N MET A 268 67.58 52.92 52.71
CA MET A 268 68.53 53.96 52.29
C MET A 268 68.25 55.33 52.92
N ASN A 269 66.98 55.67 53.18
CA ASN A 269 66.62 56.90 53.88
C ASN A 269 66.88 56.78 55.39
N ASN A 270 66.70 55.60 55.99
CA ASN A 270 67.06 55.36 57.38
C ASN A 270 68.59 55.44 57.58
N ASP A 271 69.40 54.97 56.63
CA ASP A 271 70.85 55.13 56.67
C ASP A 271 71.27 56.61 56.53
N LYS A 272 70.57 57.39 55.70
CA LYS A 272 70.76 58.87 55.63
C LYS A 272 70.28 59.61 56.88
N ILE A 273 69.25 59.11 57.58
CA ILE A 273 68.77 59.65 58.85
C ILE A 273 69.70 59.24 60.01
N ILE A 274 70.40 58.10 59.91
CA ILE A 274 71.45 57.67 60.85
C ILE A 274 72.76 58.46 60.63
N GLU A 275 73.07 58.89 59.40
CA GLU A 275 74.18 59.82 59.13
C GLU A 275 73.87 61.30 59.44
N GLN A 276 72.60 61.71 59.48
CA GLN A 276 72.19 63.07 59.86
C GLN A 276 71.77 63.23 61.34
N SER A 277 71.61 62.13 62.09
CA SER A 277 71.31 62.19 63.54
C SER A 277 72.55 62.19 64.46
N ASN A 278 73.76 62.08 63.90
CA ASN A 278 75.03 62.25 64.62
C ASN A 278 75.67 63.65 64.48
N GLU A 279 75.00 64.60 63.83
CA GLU A 279 75.52 65.95 63.66
C GLU A 279 74.40 66.99 63.67
N ASN A 280 73.60 67.03 64.74
CA ASN A 280 72.95 68.26 65.25
C ASN A 280 72.12 67.99 66.53
N GLU A 281 72.84 67.68 67.61
CA GLU A 281 72.37 67.86 68.98
C GLU A 281 73.11 69.07 69.59
N ARG A 282 72.68 70.30 69.24
CA ARG A 282 72.77 71.50 70.11
C ARG A 282 72.13 72.76 69.50
N ILE A 283 71.13 73.26 70.24
CA ILE A 283 70.63 74.66 70.34
C ILE A 283 69.29 74.96 69.64
N ASN A 284 68.22 74.67 70.40
CA ASN A 284 67.23 75.59 71.00
C ASN A 284 66.28 76.48 70.16
N ASN A 285 65.00 76.29 70.51
CA ASN A 285 63.99 77.29 70.89
C ASN A 285 63.46 78.28 69.82
N SER A 286 62.18 78.12 69.43
CA SER A 286 61.02 78.72 70.14
C SER A 286 59.81 78.99 69.22
N THR A 287 58.62 78.67 69.72
CA THR A 287 57.29 79.30 69.51
C THR A 287 56.77 79.58 68.09
N PHE A 288 55.57 79.13 67.72
CA PHE A 288 54.27 79.72 68.09
C PHE A 288 53.12 79.08 67.29
N ASN A 289 52.05 78.73 68.02
CA ASN A 289 50.62 78.55 67.74
C ASN A 289 50.11 78.48 66.28
N ASN A 290 49.28 77.48 65.99
CA ASN A 290 47.83 77.73 65.98
C ASN A 290 46.98 76.45 66.00
N GLU A 291 45.88 76.57 66.74
CA GLU A 291 44.73 75.69 66.89
C GLU A 291 43.91 75.52 65.59
N GLN A 292 42.99 74.54 65.62
CA GLN A 292 42.08 74.02 64.58
C GLN A 292 42.70 72.86 63.77
N THR A 293 42.19 71.63 63.76
CA THR A 293 40.85 71.08 64.05
C THR A 293 40.97 69.68 64.68
N LEU A 294 40.65 69.56 65.98
CA LEU A 294 40.63 68.29 66.72
C LEU A 294 39.28 67.54 66.60
N GLU A 295 38.34 68.06 65.81
CA GLU A 295 37.04 67.42 65.56
C GLU A 295 37.07 66.44 64.37
N GLU A 296 37.90 66.66 63.34
CA GLU A 296 37.97 65.78 62.16
C GLU A 296 38.82 64.51 62.39
N LEU A 297 39.67 64.50 63.42
CA LEU A 297 40.52 63.34 63.75
C LEU A 297 39.78 62.28 64.59
N ASN A 298 38.77 62.67 65.37
CA ASN A 298 37.96 61.74 66.16
C ASN A 298 36.84 61.08 65.34
N GLU A 299 36.36 61.74 64.28
CA GLU A 299 35.34 61.18 63.40
C GLU A 299 35.90 60.05 62.52
N ASN A 300 37.12 60.22 61.99
CA ASN A 300 37.80 59.21 61.19
C ASN A 300 38.20 57.96 61.99
N LYS A 301 38.50 58.12 63.29
CA LYS A 301 38.87 56.97 64.15
C LYS A 301 37.67 56.05 64.43
N ASN A 302 36.48 56.62 64.58
CA ASN A 302 35.25 55.86 64.77
C ASN A 302 34.78 55.12 63.51
N ILE A 303 34.99 55.71 62.32
CA ILE A 303 34.66 55.06 61.04
C ILE A 303 35.55 53.84 60.81
N ILE A 304 36.85 53.95 61.09
CA ILE A 304 37.80 52.84 60.95
C ILE A 304 37.48 51.68 61.91
N GLU A 305 37.09 51.98 63.15
CA GLU A 305 36.73 50.93 64.12
C GLU A 305 35.40 50.24 63.77
N LYS A 306 34.44 50.98 63.19
CA LYS A 306 33.15 50.45 62.74
C LYS A 306 33.31 49.54 61.52
N VAL A 307 34.11 49.96 60.53
CA VAL A 307 34.39 49.17 59.33
C VAL A 307 35.11 47.87 59.69
N ASN A 308 36.02 47.89 60.67
CA ASN A 308 36.77 46.69 61.04
C ASN A 308 35.93 45.54 61.63
N LYS A 309 34.75 45.84 62.19
CA LYS A 309 33.83 44.85 62.80
C LYS A 309 32.86 44.20 61.80
N LEU A 310 32.80 44.65 60.55
CA LEU A 310 31.91 44.09 59.51
C LEU A 310 32.52 42.87 58.79
N ASN A 311 31.66 42.01 58.23
CA ASN A 311 32.10 40.91 57.37
C ASN A 311 32.55 41.41 55.99
N THR A 312 33.24 40.57 55.21
CA THR A 312 33.96 40.99 54.00
C THR A 312 33.08 41.65 52.93
N ASN A 313 31.85 41.17 52.75
CA ASN A 313 30.93 41.73 51.75
C ASN A 313 30.31 43.05 52.20
N GLU A 314 30.03 43.20 53.50
CA GLU A 314 29.55 44.46 54.08
C GLU A 314 30.63 45.55 54.10
N LYS A 315 31.90 45.19 54.33
CA LYS A 315 33.05 46.11 54.25
C LYS A 315 33.17 46.77 52.87
N ILE A 316 32.97 46.00 51.81
CA ILE A 316 33.08 46.51 50.43
C ILE A 316 31.94 47.51 50.12
N ILE A 317 30.72 47.26 50.62
CA ILE A 317 29.58 48.16 50.42
C ILE A 317 29.77 49.46 51.22
N GLU A 318 30.22 49.37 52.49
CA GLU A 318 30.45 50.54 53.34
C GLU A 318 31.60 51.41 52.80
N ILE A 319 32.68 50.79 52.30
CA ILE A 319 33.82 51.50 51.68
C ILE A 319 33.40 52.18 50.37
N LYS A 320 32.57 51.54 49.54
CA LYS A 320 32.06 52.17 48.31
C LYS A 320 31.23 53.43 48.59
N LYS A 321 30.38 53.42 49.61
CA LYS A 321 29.65 54.62 50.05
C LYS A 321 30.57 55.75 50.50
N ILE A 322 31.59 55.44 51.31
CA ILE A 322 32.55 56.44 51.79
C ILE A 322 33.34 57.06 50.63
N VAL A 323 33.67 56.26 49.61
CA VAL A 323 34.38 56.74 48.41
C VAL A 323 33.45 57.59 47.54
N GLU A 324 32.19 57.20 47.33
CA GLU A 324 31.22 57.98 46.55
C GLU A 324 30.96 59.36 47.18
N ASP A 325 30.76 59.42 48.50
CA ASP A 325 30.58 60.68 49.26
C ASP A 325 31.84 61.57 49.24
N SER A 326 33.04 60.97 49.23
CA SER A 326 34.31 61.68 49.07
C SER A 326 34.49 62.26 47.66
N THR A 327 33.89 61.63 46.64
CA THR A 327 34.10 62.01 45.24
C THR A 327 33.20 63.18 44.86
N GLU A 328 31.97 63.26 45.41
CA GLU A 328 31.08 64.43 45.25
C GLU A 328 31.65 65.73 45.84
N ASN A 329 32.41 65.64 46.94
CA ASN A 329 33.08 66.81 47.53
C ASN A 329 34.27 67.33 46.69
N LYS A 330 34.93 66.47 45.91
CA LYS A 330 36.02 66.88 45.00
C LYS A 330 35.49 67.63 43.77
N THR A 331 34.32 67.25 43.26
CA THR A 331 33.65 67.92 42.12
C THR A 331 33.04 69.28 42.50
N LEU A 332 32.79 69.54 43.78
CA LEU A 332 32.34 70.85 44.28
C LEU A 332 33.52 71.85 44.38
N ILE A 333 34.71 71.39 44.78
CA ILE A 333 35.93 72.22 44.92
C ILE A 333 36.51 72.63 43.55
N GLU A 334 36.40 71.79 42.52
CA GLU A 334 36.77 72.16 41.14
C GLU A 334 35.81 73.16 40.49
N LYS A 335 34.56 73.29 40.98
CA LYS A 335 33.62 74.33 40.53
C LYS A 335 33.85 75.69 41.23
N THR A 336 34.47 75.73 42.41
CA THR A 336 34.75 76.99 43.12
C THR A 336 36.04 77.67 42.64
N ASN A 337 37.01 76.93 42.09
CA ASN A 337 38.25 77.48 41.52
C ASN A 337 38.11 78.02 40.08
N LYS A 338 36.87 78.09 39.56
CA LYS A 338 36.53 78.71 38.26
C LYS A 338 35.79 80.05 38.37
N ILE A 339 35.70 80.65 39.56
CA ILE A 339 35.15 82.01 39.79
C ILE A 339 36.12 82.85 40.65
N LYS A 340 37.41 82.88 40.28
CA LYS A 340 38.37 83.89 40.73
C LYS A 340 39.35 84.24 39.63
#